data_AF-A0A3M5U5U8-F1
#
_entry.id   AF-A0A3M5U5U8-F1
#
_cell.length_a   1.000
_cell.length_b   1.000
_cell.length_c   1.000
_cell.angle_alpha   90.00
_cell.angle_beta   90.00
_cell.angle_gamma   90.00
#
_symmetry.space_group_name_H-M   'P 1'
#
loop_
_entity.id
_entity.type
_entity.pdbx_description
1 polymer ?
#
loop_
_entity_poly.entity_id
_entity_poly.type
_entity_poly.pdbx_seq_one_letter_code
_entity_poly.pdbx_strand_id
1 'polypeptide(L)'
;MPTLDGRVKLKIPEGTQTGKQFRLRGKGVAPVRGGGAGDLMCRVAVETPVNLSKRQRELLEEFRTSLENDESHSPKASGWFEGVKRFFGDL
;
A
#
# COMPACT_ATOMS: atom_id res chain seq x y z
N MET A 1 -2.26 1.65 15.86
CA MET A 1 -3.21 0.62 15.39
C MET A 1 -3.89 -0.01 16.58
N PRO A 2 -5.23 -0.11 16.58
CA PRO A 2 -5.96 -0.82 17.62
C PRO A 2 -5.69 -2.33 17.50
N THR A 3 -5.47 -2.97 18.63
CA THR A 3 -5.33 -4.42 18.80
C THR A 3 -6.19 -4.84 19.99
N LEU A 4 -6.38 -6.14 20.20
CA LEU A 4 -7.17 -6.67 21.32
C LEU A 4 -6.62 -6.23 22.68
N ASP A 5 -5.29 -6.10 22.80
CA ASP A 5 -4.61 -5.73 24.06
C ASP A 5 -4.31 -4.22 24.17
N GLY A 6 -4.85 -3.40 23.26
CA GLY A 6 -4.61 -1.94 23.24
C GLY A 6 -3.98 -1.43 21.94
N ARG A 7 -3.26 -0.30 22.00
CA ARG A 7 -2.70 0.36 20.80
C ARG A 7 -1.24 -0.01 20.59
N VAL A 8 -0.90 -0.42 19.37
CA VAL A 8 0.47 -0.68 18.94
C VAL A 8 0.91 0.36 17.91
N LYS A 9 2.17 0.81 18.01
CA LYS A 9 2.81 1.65 16.99
C LYS A 9 3.37 0.74 15.89
N LEU A 10 2.92 0.96 14.65
CA LEU A 10 3.44 0.29 13.46
C LEU A 10 4.23 1.33 12.66
N LYS A 11 5.51 1.06 12.39
CA LYS A 11 6.33 1.88 11.50
C LYS A 11 6.03 1.49 10.05
N ILE A 12 5.56 2.45 9.25
CA ILE A 12 5.33 2.27 7.81
C ILE A 12 6.53 2.84 7.06
N PRO A 13 7.34 2.01 6.37
CA PRO A 13 8.44 2.50 5.55
C PRO A 13 7.93 3.34 4.38
N GLU A 14 8.75 4.29 3.94
CA GLU A 14 8.53 5.08 2.74
C GLU A 14 8.37 4.17 1.51
N GLY A 15 7.56 4.62 0.54
CA GLY A 15 7.27 3.84 -0.68
C GLY A 15 6.38 2.60 -0.45
N THR A 16 5.78 2.42 0.72
CA THR A 16 4.86 1.31 0.99
C THR A 16 3.66 1.34 0.04
N GLN A 17 3.56 0.30 -0.78
CA GLN A 17 2.49 0.13 -1.75
C GLN A 17 1.20 -0.38 -1.10
N THR A 18 0.06 -0.01 -1.69
CA THR A 18 -1.24 -0.58 -1.33
C THR A 18 -1.22 -2.11 -1.46
N GLY A 19 -1.85 -2.80 -0.51
CA GLY A 19 -1.87 -4.26 -0.41
C GLY A 19 -0.70 -4.86 0.38
N LYS A 20 0.36 -4.10 0.70
CA LYS A 20 1.47 -4.59 1.52
C LYS A 20 0.96 -5.06 2.89
N GLN A 21 1.45 -6.21 3.34
CA GLN A 21 1.06 -6.82 4.60
C GLN A 21 2.17 -6.66 5.66
N PHE A 22 1.77 -6.30 6.87
CA PHE A 22 2.63 -6.24 8.04
C PHE A 22 2.16 -7.26 9.06
N ARG A 23 3.09 -8.00 9.64
CA ARG A 23 2.82 -9.00 10.66
C ARG A 23 3.17 -8.47 12.04
N LEU A 24 2.17 -8.37 12.90
CA LEU A 24 2.32 -8.05 14.32
C LEU A 24 2.28 -9.34 15.11
N ARG A 25 3.46 -9.79 15.55
CA ARG A 25 3.61 -11.08 16.24
C ARG A 25 2.94 -11.06 17.62
N GLY A 26 2.20 -12.11 17.95
CA GLY A 26 1.56 -12.27 19.27
C GLY A 26 0.49 -11.22 19.59
N LYS A 27 -0.05 -10.54 18.58
CA LYS A 27 -1.15 -9.56 18.69
C LYS A 27 -2.45 -10.03 18.05
N GLY A 28 -2.49 -11.29 17.63
CA GLY A 28 -3.68 -11.97 17.15
C GLY A 28 -4.52 -12.54 18.29
N VAL A 29 -5.56 -13.27 17.92
CA VAL A 29 -6.51 -13.87 18.87
C VAL A 29 -5.85 -15.01 19.65
N ALA A 30 -6.13 -15.09 20.95
CA ALA A 30 -5.76 -16.24 21.77
C ALA A 30 -6.72 -17.42 21.51
N PRO A 31 -6.22 -18.64 21.28
CA PRO A 31 -7.05 -19.81 21.01
C PRO A 31 -7.83 -20.24 22.26
N VAL A 32 -9.09 -20.66 22.06
CA VAL A 32 -10.00 -21.11 23.13
C VAL A 32 -9.48 -22.37 23.84
N ARG A 33 -8.77 -23.25 23.13
CA ARG A 33 -8.26 -24.53 23.63
C ARG A 33 -6.87 -24.44 24.28
N GLY A 34 -6.42 -23.23 24.62
CA GLY A 34 -5.08 -22.97 25.14
C GLY A 34 -4.01 -22.89 24.05
N GLY A 35 -2.87 -22.29 24.39
CA GLY A 35 -1.76 -21.97 23.48
C GLY A 35 -1.40 -20.48 23.48
N GLY A 36 -0.33 -20.12 22.76
CA GLY A 36 0.08 -18.73 22.60
C GLY A 36 -0.88 -17.93 21.71
N ALA A 37 -0.91 -16.61 21.88
CA ALA A 37 -1.66 -15.72 21.01
C ALA A 37 -1.13 -15.79 19.56
N GLY A 38 -2.05 -15.76 18.59
CA GLY A 38 -1.70 -15.73 17.17
C GLY A 38 -1.07 -14.39 16.74
N ASP A 39 -0.89 -14.24 15.44
CA ASP A 39 -0.37 -13.00 14.85
C ASP A 39 -1.51 -12.16 14.25
N LEU A 40 -1.34 -10.84 14.28
CA LEU A 40 -2.24 -9.90 13.59
C LEU A 40 -1.62 -9.49 12.25
N MET A 41 -2.35 -9.74 11.16
CA MET A 41 -1.95 -9.35 9.82
C MET A 41 -2.63 -8.04 9.43
N CYS A 42 -1.84 -6.99 9.24
CA CYS A 42 -2.32 -5.68 8.82
C CYS A 42 -2.07 -5.48 7.33
N ARG A 43 -3.12 -5.26 6.55
CA ARG A 43 -3.01 -4.89 5.13
C ARG A 43 -3.12 -3.37 4.98
N VAL A 44 -2.16 -2.76 4.30
CA VAL A 44 -2.21 -1.33 3.99
C VAL A 44 -3.15 -1.08 2.82
N ALA A 45 -4.04 -0.11 2.97
CA ALA A 45 -4.85 0.44 1.89
C ALA A 45 -4.56 1.94 1.79
N VAL A 46 -4.23 2.40 0.58
CA VAL A 46 -4.09 3.83 0.28
C VAL A 46 -5.43 4.31 -0.27
N GLU A 47 -6.00 5.32 0.36
CA GLU A 47 -7.25 5.94 -0.06
C GLU A 47 -6.95 7.18 -0.92
N THR A 48 -7.61 7.27 -2.08
CA THR A 48 -7.50 8.43 -2.96
C THR A 48 -8.45 9.52 -2.48
N PRO A 49 -7.98 10.76 -2.23
CA PRO A 49 -8.84 11.81 -1.69
C PRO A 49 -9.86 12.30 -2.72
N VAL A 50 -11.05 12.65 -2.23
CA VAL A 50 -12.16 13.23 -3.02
C VAL A 50 -12.46 14.66 -2.56
N ASN A 51 -13.25 15.41 -3.33
CA ASN A 51 -13.69 16.78 -3.00
C ASN A 51 -12.55 17.75 -2.67
N LEU A 52 -11.58 17.84 -3.58
CA LEU A 52 -10.39 18.65 -3.41
C LEU A 52 -10.67 20.16 -3.56
N SER A 53 -10.14 20.95 -2.62
CA SER A 53 -10.03 22.40 -2.76
C SER A 53 -9.10 22.80 -3.91
N LYS A 54 -9.17 24.06 -4.33
CA LYS A 54 -8.30 24.61 -5.39
C LYS A 54 -6.81 24.39 -5.08
N ARG A 55 -6.38 24.71 -3.86
CA ARG A 55 -4.97 24.56 -3.44
C ARG A 55 -4.50 23.10 -3.43
N GLN A 56 -5.35 22.17 -2.99
CA GLN A 56 -5.01 20.74 -2.99
C GLN A 56 -4.85 20.20 -4.42
N ARG A 57 -5.68 20.66 -5.36
CA ARG A 57 -5.55 20.31 -6.77
C ARG A 57 -4.25 20.82 -7.37
N GLU A 58 -3.89 22.09 -7.10
CA GLU A 58 -2.62 22.68 -7.57
C GLU A 58 -1.41 21.84 -7.12
N LEU A 59 -1.37 21.43 -5.85
CA LEU A 59 -0.28 20.59 -5.33
C LEU A 59 -0.19 19.22 -6.02
N LEU A 60 -1.32 18.62 -6.39
CA LEU A 60 -1.33 17.35 -7.11
C LEU A 60 -0.85 17.51 -8.56
N GLU A 61 -1.16 18.63 -9.22
CA GLU A 61 -0.65 18.91 -10.56
C GLU A 61 0.86 19.22 -10.53
N GLU A 62 1.33 20.02 -9.57
CA GLU A 62 2.78 20.24 -9.36
C GLU A 62 3.52 18.92 -9.13
N PHE A 63 2.96 18.05 -8.27
CA PHE A 63 3.51 16.71 -8.05
C PHE A 63 3.52 15.89 -9.34
N ARG A 64 2.42 15.89 -10.11
CA ARG A 64 2.34 15.19 -11.39
C ARG A 64 3.45 15.66 -12.35
N THR A 65 3.60 16.97 -12.55
CA THR A 65 4.64 17.52 -13.44
C THR A 65 6.04 17.10 -13.00
N SER A 66 6.30 16.99 -11.69
CA SER A 66 7.59 16.52 -11.19
C SER A 66 7.92 15.07 -11.55
N LEU A 67 6.91 14.25 -11.90
CA LEU A 67 7.08 12.84 -12.25
C LEU A 67 7.20 12.58 -13.77
N GLU A 68 6.87 13.55 -14.63
CA GLU A 68 6.70 13.32 -16.08
C GLU A 68 7.99 12.90 -16.82
N ASN A 69 9.16 13.13 -16.22
CA ASN A 69 10.46 12.76 -16.80
C ASN A 69 11.13 11.56 -16.09
N ASP A 70 10.44 10.89 -15.17
CA ASP A 70 10.99 9.76 -14.40
C ASP A 70 10.01 8.58 -14.33
N GLU A 71 10.26 7.54 -15.13
CA GLU A 71 9.44 6.32 -15.18
C GLU A 71 9.61 5.42 -13.94
N SER A 72 10.56 5.70 -13.04
CA SER A 72 10.83 4.87 -11.85
C SER A 72 9.71 4.92 -10.80
N HIS A 73 8.81 5.91 -10.89
CA HIS A 73 7.79 6.18 -9.89
C HIS A 73 6.48 5.39 -10.08
N SER A 74 6.35 4.61 -11.16
CA SER A 74 5.15 3.84 -11.49
C SER A 74 5.41 2.33 -11.58
N PRO A 75 5.68 1.64 -10.45
CA PRO A 75 6.08 0.23 -10.44
C PRO A 75 5.02 -0.75 -10.98
N LYS A 76 3.75 -0.32 -11.07
CA LYS A 76 2.65 -1.13 -11.63
C LYS A 76 2.38 -0.86 -13.12
N ALA A 77 2.84 0.26 -13.67
CA ALA A 77 2.57 0.63 -15.05
C ALA A 77 3.46 -0.14 -16.04
N SER A 78 4.71 -0.41 -15.67
CA SER A 78 5.68 -1.14 -16.50
C SER A 78 5.26 -2.60 -16.75
N GLY A 79 4.76 -3.32 -15.74
CA GLY A 79 4.38 -4.72 -15.87
C GLY A 79 3.17 -4.98 -16.78
N TRP A 80 2.26 -4.01 -16.92
CA TRP A 80 1.10 -4.13 -17.80
C TRP A 80 1.46 -3.96 -19.28
N PHE A 81 2.29 -2.95 -19.60
CA PHE A 81 2.74 -2.69 -20.98
C PHE A 81 3.65 -3.80 -21.53
N GLU A 82 4.51 -4.38 -20.70
CA GLU A 82 5.35 -5.52 -21.08
C GLU A 82 4.50 -6.77 -21.37
N GLY A 83 3.45 -6.99 -20.57
CA GLY A 83 2.50 -8.08 -20.78
C GLY A 83 1.76 -8.00 -22.12
N VAL A 84 1.29 -6.81 -22.50
CA VAL A 84 0.61 -6.59 -23.79
C VAL A 84 1.59 -6.75 -24.96
N LYS A 85 2.82 -6.23 -24.86
CA LYS A 85 3.84 -6.39 -25.91
C LYS A 85 4.24 -7.84 -26.14
N ARG A 86 4.36 -8.66 -25.09
CA ARG A 86 4.59 -10.12 -25.23
C ARG A 86 3.42 -10.81 -25.93
N PHE A 87 2.19 -10.46 -25.57
CA PHE A 87 1.00 -11.11 -26.12
C PHE A 87 0.79 -10.82 -27.63
N PHE A 88 1.12 -9.62 -28.10
CA PHE A 88 1.04 -9.26 -29.52
C PHE A 88 2.32 -9.54 -30.32
N GLY A 89 3.45 -9.81 -29.66
CA GLY A 89 4.70 -10.19 -30.32
C GLY A 89 4.82 -11.69 -30.61
N ASP A 90 4.03 -12.53 -29.95
CA ASP A 90 3.95 -13.98 -30.17
C ASP A 90 2.87 -14.38 -31.21
N LEU A 91 2.28 -13.40 -31.93
CA LEU A 91 1.33 -13.59 -33.04
C LEU A 91 1.96 -13.31 -34.41
#